data_AF-A0A7X4HDY1-F1
#
_entry.id   AF-A0A7X4HDY1-F1
#
_cell.length_a   1.000
_cell.length_b   1.000
_cell.length_c   1.000
_cell.angle_alpha   90.00
_cell.angle_beta   90.00
_cell.angle_gamma   90.00
#
_symmetry.space_group_name_H-M   'P 1'
#
loop_
_entity.id
_entity.type
_entity.pdbx_description
1 polymer ?
#
loop_
_entity_poly.entity_id
_entity_poly.type
_entity_poly.pdbx_seq_one_letter_code
_entity_poly.pdbx_strand_id
1 'polypeptide(L)'
;MNFTHNEKDAKKNLTGITVVVLLHILVAYGIVSGLGKRLVAKMVEPVETKIIEEVAPPPPKELPPPPPPPEMKAPPPPFIPPVEVNVQQPPPQQNVIANATNVKPATNELQKAPPAAPPAPPAPPAKSVHVPAVADFNTCAKPEWPKSSLRNEETGTVTLSFLIGVDGHVVESKLVKSSGFRDLDKAAIAGISKCRFKPGMTDGKPEQAWMQMQYVWTLE
;
A
#
# COMPACT_ATOMS: atom_id res chain seq x y z
N MET A 1 9.80 -42.71 57.09
CA MET A 1 10.90 -41.74 57.34
C MET A 1 12.10 -42.22 56.57
N ASN A 2 12.82 -41.34 55.87
CA ASN A 2 14.29 -41.27 55.80
C ASN A 2 14.75 -40.62 54.48
N PHE A 3 15.00 -39.32 54.59
CA PHE A 3 15.72 -38.49 53.62
C PHE A 3 17.22 -38.72 53.80
N THR A 4 17.75 -39.82 53.29
CA THR A 4 19.19 -40.11 53.38
C THR A 4 19.71 -40.69 52.06
N HIS A 5 19.72 -39.85 51.03
CA HIS A 5 20.64 -39.99 49.90
C HIS A 5 21.05 -38.60 49.43
N ASN A 6 21.95 -37.95 50.17
CA ASN A 6 22.49 -36.65 49.76
C ASN A 6 24.01 -36.57 49.89
N GLU A 7 24.72 -37.69 50.04
CA GLU A 7 26.20 -37.65 50.14
C GLU A 7 26.88 -38.07 48.82
N LYS A 8 26.31 -39.02 48.08
CA LYS A 8 26.86 -39.46 46.78
C LYS A 8 26.47 -38.52 45.65
N ASP A 9 25.24 -38.00 45.65
CA ASP A 9 24.79 -37.01 44.66
C ASP A 9 25.45 -35.65 44.91
N ALA A 10 25.66 -35.26 46.19
CA ALA A 10 26.39 -34.06 46.61
C ALA A 10 27.86 -34.01 46.16
N LYS A 11 28.51 -35.14 45.93
CA LYS A 11 29.89 -35.17 45.40
C LYS A 11 29.92 -35.05 43.87
N LYS A 12 28.88 -35.55 43.18
CA LYS A 12 28.76 -35.49 41.71
C LYS A 12 28.35 -34.10 41.21
N ASN A 13 27.36 -33.49 41.87
CA ASN A 13 26.97 -32.11 41.57
C ASN A 13 28.03 -31.09 42.03
N LEU A 14 28.82 -31.36 43.08
CA LEU A 14 29.97 -30.53 43.46
C LEU A 14 31.05 -30.56 42.36
N THR A 15 31.36 -31.73 41.81
CA THR A 15 32.29 -31.85 40.68
C THR A 15 31.81 -31.04 39.47
N GLY A 16 30.51 -31.12 39.14
CA GLY A 16 29.89 -30.31 38.09
C GLY A 16 29.98 -28.81 38.36
N ILE A 17 29.66 -28.37 39.58
CA ILE A 17 29.73 -26.96 39.98
C ILE A 17 31.18 -26.45 39.90
N THR A 18 32.17 -27.22 40.35
CA THR A 18 33.59 -26.83 40.26
C THR A 18 34.04 -26.64 38.81
N VAL A 19 33.65 -27.54 37.90
CA VAL A 19 33.95 -27.40 36.46
C VAL A 19 33.30 -26.15 35.88
N VAL A 20 32.03 -25.88 36.23
CA VAL A 20 31.32 -24.70 35.76
C VAL A 20 31.97 -23.43 36.29
N VAL A 21 32.33 -23.37 37.57
CA VAL A 21 33.01 -22.21 38.17
C VAL A 21 34.37 -21.97 37.50
N LEU A 22 35.16 -23.02 37.27
CA LEU A 22 36.44 -22.91 36.55
C LEU A 22 36.25 -22.39 35.12
N LEU A 23 35.24 -22.89 34.39
CA LEU A 23 34.91 -22.42 33.04
C LEU A 23 34.58 -20.92 33.04
N HIS A 24 33.77 -20.45 33.99
CA HIS A 24 33.38 -19.04 34.08
C HIS A 24 34.57 -18.15 34.44
N ILE A 25 35.46 -18.58 35.34
CA ILE A 25 36.69 -17.86 35.66
C ILE A 25 37.59 -17.74 34.43
N LEU A 26 37.73 -18.82 33.64
CA LEU A 26 38.53 -18.82 32.41
C LEU A 26 37.93 -17.89 31.35
N VAL A 27 36.60 -17.90 31.17
CA VAL A 27 35.90 -17.00 30.25
C VAL A 27 36.04 -15.54 30.70
N ALA A 28 35.81 -15.24 31.98
CA ALA A 28 35.98 -13.90 32.53
C ALA A 28 37.43 -13.40 32.36
N TYR A 29 38.42 -14.27 32.63
CA TYR A 29 39.82 -13.97 32.41
C TYR A 29 40.12 -13.66 30.94
N GLY A 30 39.60 -14.45 29.99
CA GLY A 30 39.76 -14.22 28.55
C GLY A 30 39.17 -12.91 28.04
N ILE A 31 38.08 -12.45 28.66
CA ILE A 31 37.46 -11.15 28.35
C ILE A 31 38.34 -10.01 28.89
N VAL A 32 38.80 -10.11 30.14
CA VAL A 32 39.67 -9.10 30.77
C VAL A 32 41.04 -9.03 30.08
N SER A 33 41.60 -10.17 29.66
CA SER A 33 42.88 -10.26 28.95
C SER A 33 42.80 -9.77 27.49
N GLY A 34 41.63 -9.32 27.03
CA GLY A 34 41.48 -8.60 25.77
C GLY A 34 41.42 -9.46 24.51
N LEU A 35 41.06 -10.75 24.61
CA LEU A 35 40.93 -11.63 23.44
C LEU A 35 39.86 -11.10 22.44
N GLY A 36 38.79 -10.49 22.94
CA GLY A 36 37.76 -9.86 22.10
C GLY A 36 38.22 -8.57 21.41
N LYS A 37 39.08 -7.75 22.04
CA LYS A 37 39.58 -6.50 21.44
C LYS A 37 40.58 -6.75 20.31
N ARG A 38 41.39 -7.81 20.40
CA ARG A 38 42.35 -8.20 19.33
C ARG A 38 41.67 -8.71 18.06
N LEU A 39 40.50 -9.32 18.16
CA LEU A 39 39.73 -9.76 16.99
C LEU A 39 39.09 -8.58 16.25
N VAL A 40 38.64 -7.55 16.97
CA VAL A 40 38.07 -6.33 16.36
C VAL A 40 39.14 -5.50 15.65
N ALA A 41 40.35 -5.39 16.24
CA ALA A 41 41.47 -4.68 15.62
C ALA A 41 41.94 -5.32 14.29
N LYS A 42 41.63 -6.60 14.06
CA LYS A 42 42.03 -7.33 12.84
C LYS A 42 40.97 -7.29 11.73
N MET A 43 39.78 -6.75 12.03
CA MET A 43 38.64 -6.69 11.11
C MET A 43 38.32 -5.27 10.62
N VAL A 44 38.92 -4.25 11.26
CA VAL A 44 38.93 -2.88 10.75
C VAL A 44 40.20 -2.70 9.94
N GLU A 45 40.19 -3.21 8.70
CA GLU A 45 41.14 -2.74 7.70
C GLU A 45 40.74 -1.30 7.33
N PRO A 46 41.70 -0.35 7.26
CA PRO A 46 41.41 1.01 6.85
C PRO A 46 40.87 0.96 5.43
N VAL A 47 39.58 1.26 5.27
CA VAL A 47 38.99 1.53 3.97
C VAL A 47 39.75 2.74 3.42
N GLU A 48 40.71 2.48 2.54
CA GLU A 48 41.37 3.51 1.75
C GLU A 48 40.28 4.24 0.98
N THR A 49 39.96 5.44 1.45
CA THR A 49 39.17 6.41 0.74
C THR A 49 39.94 6.76 -0.53
N LYS A 50 39.66 6.02 -1.61
CA LYS A 50 40.00 6.46 -2.95
C LYS A 50 39.10 7.65 -3.26
N ILE A 51 39.64 8.81 -2.87
CA ILE A 51 39.38 10.14 -3.39
C ILE A 51 38.82 10.04 -4.80
N ILE A 52 37.51 10.24 -4.88
CA ILE A 52 36.90 10.88 -6.03
C ILE A 52 37.41 12.31 -5.91
N GLU A 53 38.39 12.66 -6.74
CA GLU A 53 38.78 14.04 -6.94
C GLU A 53 37.51 14.77 -7.38
N GLU A 54 36.96 15.56 -6.46
CA GLU A 54 35.80 16.40 -6.68
C GLU A 54 36.18 17.40 -7.75
N VAL A 55 35.83 17.08 -9.00
CA VAL A 55 35.82 18.04 -10.10
C VAL A 55 34.88 19.15 -9.67
N ALA A 56 35.45 20.31 -9.34
CA ALA A 56 34.68 21.50 -9.02
C ALA A 56 33.64 21.72 -10.13
N PRO A 57 32.35 21.87 -9.80
CA PRO A 57 31.34 22.14 -10.80
C PRO A 57 31.75 23.41 -11.56
N PRO A 58 31.60 23.44 -12.90
CA PRO A 58 31.90 24.64 -13.66
C PRO A 58 31.09 25.81 -13.08
N PRO A 59 31.67 27.02 -13.03
CA PRO A 59 30.99 28.19 -12.46
C PRO A 59 29.59 28.29 -13.06
N PRO A 60 28.54 28.45 -12.24
CA PRO A 60 27.18 28.60 -12.73
C PRO A 60 27.17 29.67 -13.80
N LYS A 61 26.69 29.33 -15.01
CA LYS A 61 26.44 30.34 -16.03
C LYS A 61 25.49 31.36 -15.41
N GLU A 62 25.92 32.62 -15.31
CA GLU A 62 25.07 33.70 -14.85
C GLU A 62 23.80 33.68 -15.70
N LEU A 63 22.69 33.32 -15.06
CA LEU A 63 21.39 33.43 -15.70
C LEU A 63 21.14 34.93 -15.93
N PRO A 64 20.65 35.34 -17.13
CA PRO A 64 20.22 36.71 -17.32
C PRO A 64 19.17 37.06 -16.23
N PRO A 65 19.17 38.30 -15.72
CA PRO A 65 18.23 38.69 -14.68
C PRO A 65 16.80 38.37 -15.11
N PRO A 66 15.96 37.86 -14.19
CA PRO A 66 14.59 37.50 -14.54
C PRO A 66 13.87 38.73 -15.12
N PRO A 67 13.03 38.53 -16.16
CA PRO A 67 12.23 39.62 -16.69
C PRO A 67 11.37 40.21 -15.56
N PRO A 68 11.11 41.53 -15.57
CA PRO A 68 10.24 42.14 -14.59
C PRO A 68 8.90 41.40 -14.56
N PRO A 69 8.29 41.23 -13.37
CA PRO A 69 6.99 40.58 -13.26
C PRO A 69 6.03 41.18 -14.28
N PRO A 70 5.29 40.37 -15.04
CA PRO A 70 4.26 40.89 -15.92
C PRO A 70 3.33 41.77 -15.09
N GLU A 71 3.17 43.05 -15.46
CA GLU A 71 2.07 43.84 -14.92
C GLU A 71 0.81 43.05 -15.22
N MET A 72 0.22 42.47 -14.17
CA MET A 72 -1.11 41.91 -14.21
C MET A 72 -2.06 43.08 -14.45
N LYS A 73 -2.24 43.46 -15.72
CA LYS A 73 -3.48 44.11 -16.11
C LYS A 73 -4.57 43.14 -15.70
N ALA A 74 -5.37 43.55 -14.73
CA ALA A 74 -6.51 42.77 -14.27
C ALA A 74 -7.24 42.24 -15.51
N PRO A 75 -7.50 40.93 -15.59
CA PRO A 75 -8.23 40.37 -16.71
C PRO A 75 -9.52 41.18 -16.88
N PRO A 76 -9.87 41.60 -18.11
CA PRO A 76 -11.15 42.23 -18.33
C PRO A 76 -12.25 41.29 -17.80
N PRO A 77 -13.31 41.84 -17.18
CA PRO A 77 -14.36 41.01 -16.60
C PRO A 77 -14.91 40.04 -17.66
N PRO A 78 -15.24 38.80 -17.27
CA PRO A 78 -15.77 37.81 -18.20
C PRO A 78 -17.05 38.35 -18.84
N PHE A 79 -16.97 38.64 -20.13
CA PHE A 79 -18.13 38.94 -20.95
C PHE A 79 -18.86 37.61 -21.18
N ILE A 80 -20.04 37.46 -20.60
CA ILE A 80 -20.92 36.33 -20.89
C ILE A 80 -21.59 36.70 -22.22
N PRO A 81 -21.23 36.06 -23.36
CA PRO A 81 -22.02 36.27 -24.57
C PRO A 81 -23.45 35.80 -24.25
N PRO A 82 -24.50 36.54 -24.65
CA PRO A 82 -25.84 35.99 -24.58
C PRO A 82 -25.83 34.66 -25.32
N VAL A 83 -26.38 33.63 -24.67
CA VAL A 83 -26.64 32.35 -25.32
C VAL A 83 -27.47 32.66 -26.57
N GLU A 84 -26.84 32.54 -27.74
CA GLU A 84 -27.56 32.41 -29.00
C GLU A 84 -28.34 31.12 -28.87
N VAL A 85 -29.63 31.24 -28.58
CA VAL A 85 -30.56 30.10 -28.60
C VAL A 85 -30.63 29.66 -30.06
N ASN A 86 -29.79 28.71 -30.45
CA ASN A 86 -30.02 27.90 -31.63
C ASN A 86 -31.27 27.07 -31.37
N VAL A 87 -32.43 27.66 -31.64
CA VAL A 87 -33.68 26.93 -31.82
C VAL A 87 -33.46 26.04 -33.05
N GLN A 88 -33.02 24.82 -32.82
CA GLN A 88 -33.12 23.76 -33.82
C GLN A 88 -34.62 23.51 -33.99
N GLN A 89 -35.22 24.15 -35.00
CA GLN A 89 -36.56 23.79 -35.46
C GLN A 89 -36.52 22.30 -35.86
N PRO A 90 -37.45 21.47 -35.37
CA PRO A 90 -37.62 20.11 -35.86
C PRO A 90 -37.79 20.13 -37.39
N PRO A 91 -37.19 19.19 -38.13
CA PRO A 91 -37.36 19.14 -39.58
C PRO A 91 -38.85 19.05 -39.94
N PRO A 92 -39.30 19.76 -40.99
CA PRO A 92 -40.68 19.70 -41.44
C PRO A 92 -41.04 18.27 -41.85
N GLN A 93 -42.20 17.80 -41.40
CA GLN A 93 -42.73 16.50 -41.80
C GLN A 93 -43.00 16.53 -43.31
N GLN A 94 -42.25 15.71 -44.05
CA GLN A 94 -42.50 15.52 -45.46
C GLN A 94 -43.79 14.71 -45.62
N ASN A 95 -44.84 15.41 -46.05
CA ASN A 95 -46.08 14.80 -46.51
C ASN A 95 -45.74 13.78 -47.61
N VAL A 96 -46.02 12.51 -47.32
CA VAL A 96 -45.88 11.40 -48.26
C VAL A 96 -47.00 11.53 -49.29
N ILE A 97 -46.64 12.00 -50.49
CA ILE A 97 -47.54 12.06 -51.64
C ILE A 97 -47.53 10.68 -52.30
N ALA A 98 -48.69 10.04 -52.24
CA ALA A 98 -49.23 9.00 -53.12
C ALA A 98 -48.23 8.25 -54.04
N ASN A 99 -47.94 6.99 -53.68
CA ASN A 99 -47.57 5.97 -54.65
C ASN A 99 -48.79 5.05 -54.80
N ALA A 100 -49.37 5.12 -55.99
CA ALA A 100 -50.57 4.42 -56.39
C ALA A 100 -50.41 2.88 -56.33
N THR A 101 -51.55 2.28 -55.98
CA THR A 101 -51.97 0.89 -56.15
C THR A 101 -51.34 0.17 -57.35
N ASN A 102 -50.65 -0.95 -57.09
CA ASN A 102 -50.74 -2.13 -57.95
C ASN A 102 -50.44 -3.39 -57.11
N VAL A 103 -51.47 -3.89 -56.42
CA VAL A 103 -51.44 -5.23 -55.85
C VAL A 103 -52.44 -6.07 -56.63
N LYS A 104 -51.92 -6.94 -57.49
CA LYS A 104 -52.67 -8.05 -58.08
C LYS A 104 -53.12 -8.97 -56.94
N PRO A 105 -54.41 -9.37 -56.82
CA PRO A 105 -54.83 -10.33 -55.81
C PRO A 105 -54.13 -11.67 -56.05
N ALA A 106 -53.21 -12.03 -55.16
CA ALA A 106 -52.68 -13.38 -55.06
C ALA A 106 -53.47 -14.11 -53.97
N THR A 107 -54.33 -15.01 -54.44
CA THR A 107 -54.67 -16.33 -53.89
C THR A 107 -54.64 -16.50 -52.37
N ASN A 108 -55.79 -16.90 -51.81
CA ASN A 108 -55.89 -17.62 -50.53
C ASN A 108 -54.93 -18.83 -50.53
N GLU A 109 -53.73 -18.66 -49.99
CA GLU A 109 -52.90 -19.77 -49.54
C GLU A 109 -52.70 -19.62 -48.03
N LEU A 110 -53.20 -20.62 -47.30
CA LEU A 110 -53.01 -20.80 -45.86
C LEU A 110 -51.50 -20.78 -45.55
N GLN A 111 -50.99 -19.65 -45.04
CA GLN A 111 -49.64 -19.61 -44.50
C GLN A 111 -49.56 -20.47 -43.24
N LYS A 112 -48.81 -21.58 -43.35
CA LYS A 112 -48.40 -22.42 -42.23
C LYS A 112 -47.59 -21.59 -41.23
N ALA A 113 -47.95 -21.64 -39.95
CA ALA A 113 -47.24 -20.93 -38.88
C ALA A 113 -45.73 -21.24 -38.92
N PRO A 114 -44.85 -20.22 -38.79
CA PRO A 114 -43.41 -20.44 -38.69
C PRO A 114 -43.06 -21.37 -37.52
N PRO A 115 -42.05 -22.25 -37.66
CA PRO A 115 -41.57 -23.06 -36.55
C PRO A 115 -41.18 -22.19 -35.36
N ALA A 116 -41.48 -22.67 -34.14
CA ALA A 116 -41.09 -22.00 -32.91
C ALA A 116 -39.59 -21.64 -32.93
N ALA A 117 -39.28 -20.38 -32.65
CA ALA A 117 -37.90 -19.91 -32.55
C ALA A 117 -37.15 -20.72 -31.48
N PRO A 118 -35.85 -21.01 -31.69
CA PRO A 118 -35.03 -21.65 -30.67
C PRO A 118 -35.09 -20.86 -29.35
N PRO A 119 -35.03 -21.52 -28.18
CA PRO A 119 -35.01 -20.83 -26.90
C PRO A 119 -33.84 -19.84 -26.88
N ALA A 120 -34.13 -18.60 -26.47
CA ALA A 120 -33.14 -17.54 -26.38
C ALA A 120 -31.99 -17.98 -25.43
N PRO A 121 -30.73 -17.60 -25.73
CA PRO A 121 -29.62 -17.84 -24.83
C PRO A 121 -29.91 -17.29 -23.43
N PRO A 122 -29.43 -17.94 -22.36
CA PRO A 122 -29.56 -17.43 -21.00
C PRO A 122 -29.04 -16.00 -20.91
N ALA A 123 -29.80 -15.12 -20.26
CA ALA A 123 -29.37 -13.75 -20.04
C ALA A 123 -28.04 -13.71 -19.27
N PRO A 124 -27.11 -12.78 -19.59
CA PRO A 124 -25.88 -12.60 -18.84
C PRO A 124 -26.19 -12.38 -17.34
N PRO A 125 -25.39 -12.94 -16.42
CA PRO A 125 -25.59 -12.74 -15.00
C PRO A 125 -25.57 -11.23 -14.68
N ALA A 126 -26.50 -10.82 -13.81
CA ALA A 126 -26.59 -9.44 -13.35
C ALA A 126 -25.26 -9.02 -12.70
N LYS A 127 -24.79 -7.80 -13.00
CA LYS A 127 -23.57 -7.25 -12.39
C LYS A 127 -23.83 -7.01 -10.91
N SER A 128 -23.04 -7.62 -10.03
CA SER A 128 -23.09 -7.42 -8.59
C SER A 128 -22.68 -5.98 -8.23
N VAL A 129 -23.36 -5.38 -7.26
CA VAL A 129 -23.03 -4.03 -6.78
C VAL A 129 -21.95 -4.15 -5.71
N HIS A 130 -20.76 -3.59 -5.98
CA HIS A 130 -19.64 -3.57 -5.05
C HIS A 130 -19.40 -2.17 -4.48
N VAL A 131 -19.30 -2.08 -3.15
CA VAL A 131 -18.88 -0.90 -2.41
C VAL A 131 -17.49 -1.18 -1.84
N PRO A 132 -16.47 -0.38 -2.16
CA PRO A 132 -15.12 -0.63 -1.67
C PRO A 132 -15.03 -0.44 -0.15
N ALA A 133 -14.06 -1.12 0.46
CA ALA A 133 -13.72 -0.89 1.85
C ALA A 133 -13.20 0.54 2.08
N VAL A 134 -13.43 1.07 3.28
CA VAL A 134 -13.02 2.43 3.64
C VAL A 134 -12.09 2.39 4.84
N ALA A 135 -10.87 2.93 4.66
CA ALA A 135 -9.96 3.16 5.77
C ALA A 135 -10.27 4.49 6.47
N ASP A 136 -10.83 4.39 7.67
CA ASP A 136 -10.98 5.52 8.58
C ASP A 136 -9.89 5.46 9.67
N PHE A 137 -8.82 6.24 9.47
CA PHE A 137 -7.69 6.27 10.40
C PHE A 137 -7.95 7.08 11.67
N ASN A 138 -9.08 7.78 11.81
CA ASN A 138 -9.38 8.53 13.04
C ASN A 138 -9.59 7.58 14.22
N THR A 139 -10.03 6.35 13.95
CA THR A 139 -10.21 5.31 14.96
C THR A 139 -8.96 4.47 15.18
N CYS A 140 -7.90 4.69 14.40
CA CYS A 140 -6.66 3.93 14.53
C CYS A 140 -5.54 4.76 15.15
N ALA A 141 -4.87 4.18 16.15
CA ALA A 141 -3.66 4.75 16.68
C ALA A 141 -2.56 4.75 15.61
N LYS A 142 -1.80 5.85 15.53
CA LYS A 142 -0.61 5.92 14.68
C LYS A 142 0.40 4.85 15.12
N PRO A 143 1.11 4.21 14.18
CA PRO A 143 2.24 3.33 14.50
C PRO A 143 3.25 4.02 15.42
N GLU A 144 3.73 3.31 16.44
CA GLU A 144 4.79 3.80 17.33
C GLU A 144 6.12 3.88 16.56
N TRP A 145 6.84 4.99 16.71
CA TRP A 145 8.17 5.16 16.11
C TRP A 145 9.21 4.30 16.85
N PRO A 146 9.91 3.37 16.18
CA PRO A 146 10.95 2.56 16.81
C PRO A 146 12.05 3.42 17.43
N LYS A 147 12.43 3.13 18.68
CA LYS A 147 13.48 3.89 19.39
C LYS A 147 14.84 3.87 18.66
N SER A 148 15.16 2.81 17.92
CA SER A 148 16.34 2.70 17.06
C SER A 148 16.28 3.73 15.93
N SER A 149 15.22 3.69 15.13
CA SER A 149 14.99 4.61 14.02
C SER A 149 14.88 6.06 14.46
N LEU A 150 14.27 6.32 15.63
CA LEU A 150 14.17 7.68 16.17
C LEU A 150 15.56 8.23 16.54
N ARG A 151 16.42 7.43 17.17
CA ARG A 151 17.79 7.83 17.52
C ARG A 151 18.65 8.07 16.28
N ASN A 152 18.42 7.33 15.21
CA ASN A 152 19.13 7.43 13.95
C ASN A 152 18.50 8.44 12.99
N GLU A 153 17.43 9.13 13.41
CA GLU A 153 16.69 10.11 12.58
C GLU A 153 16.20 9.53 11.24
N GLU A 154 15.90 8.23 11.23
CA GLU A 154 15.48 7.51 10.03
C GLU A 154 14.06 7.93 9.64
N THR A 155 13.92 8.51 8.46
CA THR A 155 12.64 8.90 7.86
C THR A 155 12.41 8.14 6.56
N GLY A 156 11.15 8.04 6.13
CA GLY A 156 10.86 7.34 4.89
C GLY A 156 9.39 6.99 4.75
N THR A 157 9.05 6.31 3.66
CA THR A 157 7.66 6.09 3.30
C THR A 157 7.39 4.62 3.03
N VAL A 158 6.50 4.03 3.83
CA VAL A 158 6.09 2.63 3.72
C VAL A 158 4.81 2.55 2.90
N THR A 159 4.76 1.67 1.90
CA THR A 159 3.51 1.31 1.23
C THR A 159 3.08 -0.08 1.68
N LEU A 160 1.88 -0.16 2.24
CA LEU A 160 1.30 -1.37 2.80
C LEU A 160 0.05 -1.76 2.03
N SER A 161 -0.14 -3.06 1.82
CA SER A 161 -1.41 -3.62 1.37
C SER A 161 -1.97 -4.50 2.47
N PHE A 162 -3.24 -4.37 2.78
CA PHE A 162 -3.88 -5.13 3.86
C PHE A 162 -5.29 -5.55 3.49
N LEU A 163 -5.70 -6.70 4.03
CA LEU A 163 -7.00 -7.31 3.83
C LEU A 163 -7.89 -6.95 4.99
N ILE A 164 -8.98 -6.25 4.71
CA ILE A 164 -10.01 -5.94 5.70
C ILE A 164 -10.99 -7.11 5.74
N GLY A 165 -11.17 -7.71 6.92
CA GLY A 165 -12.13 -8.76 7.19
C GLY A 165 -13.57 -8.26 7.20
N VAL A 166 -14.54 -9.17 7.16
CA VAL A 166 -15.99 -8.84 7.21
C VAL A 166 -16.42 -8.13 8.50
N ASP A 167 -15.62 -8.29 9.55
CA ASP A 167 -15.77 -7.67 10.87
C ASP A 167 -15.02 -6.33 10.99
N GLY A 168 -14.31 -5.92 9.93
CA GLY A 168 -13.54 -4.70 9.87
C GLY A 168 -12.12 -4.79 10.43
N HIS A 169 -11.69 -5.93 10.97
CA HIS A 169 -10.29 -6.08 11.39
C HIS A 169 -9.37 -6.33 10.19
N VAL A 170 -8.09 -6.02 10.35
CA VAL A 170 -7.07 -6.40 9.37
C VAL A 170 -6.73 -7.88 9.55
N VAL A 171 -7.06 -8.70 8.56
CA VAL A 171 -6.81 -10.16 8.55
C VAL A 171 -5.39 -10.47 8.10
N GLU A 172 -4.92 -9.75 7.08
CA GLU A 172 -3.59 -9.93 6.51
C GLU A 172 -2.98 -8.57 6.15
N SER A 173 -1.67 -8.42 6.31
CA SER A 173 -0.93 -7.22 5.93
C SER A 173 0.38 -7.59 5.24
N LYS A 174 0.65 -6.94 4.11
CA LYS A 174 1.80 -7.17 3.23
C LYS A 174 2.54 -5.86 2.98
N LEU A 175 3.86 -5.93 2.95
CA LEU A 175 4.72 -4.84 2.54
C LEU A 175 4.76 -4.78 1.01
N VAL A 176 4.31 -3.67 0.43
CA VAL A 176 4.38 -3.42 -1.02
C VAL A 176 5.66 -2.65 -1.35
N LYS A 177 5.99 -1.63 -0.54
CA LYS A 177 7.21 -0.84 -0.70
C LYS A 177 7.79 -0.53 0.68
N SER A 178 9.06 -0.85 0.86
CA SER A 178 9.83 -0.51 2.06
C SER A 178 10.12 0.99 2.14
N SER A 179 10.17 1.51 3.35
CA SER A 179 10.70 2.85 3.66
C SER A 179 12.21 2.97 3.45
N GLY A 180 12.91 1.86 3.27
CA GLY A 180 14.37 1.78 3.33
C GLY A 180 14.89 1.30 4.69
N PHE A 181 14.05 1.32 5.72
CA PHE A 181 14.42 0.94 7.09
C PHE A 181 13.50 -0.16 7.63
N ARG A 182 14.09 -1.31 7.96
CA ARG A 182 13.33 -2.51 8.36
C ARG A 182 12.52 -2.31 9.63
N ASP A 183 12.99 -1.48 10.56
CA ASP A 183 12.30 -1.22 11.82
C ASP A 183 11.05 -0.35 11.59
N LEU A 184 11.14 0.67 10.73
CA LEU A 184 9.99 1.47 10.29
C LEU A 184 8.94 0.63 9.56
N ASP A 185 9.37 -0.28 8.68
CA ASP A 185 8.47 -1.19 7.96
C ASP A 185 7.71 -2.10 8.92
N LYS A 186 8.42 -2.71 9.88
CA LYS A 186 7.82 -3.58 10.91
C LYS A 186 6.83 -2.81 11.79
N ALA A 187 7.19 -1.59 12.20
CA ALA A 187 6.31 -0.74 12.99
C ALA A 187 5.03 -0.40 12.24
N ALA A 188 5.13 -0.07 10.95
CA ALA A 188 3.97 0.24 10.12
C ALA A 188 3.03 -0.99 9.97
N ILE A 189 3.60 -2.18 9.73
CA ILE A 189 2.84 -3.45 9.67
C ILE A 189 2.16 -3.74 11.03
N ALA A 190 2.89 -3.60 12.14
CA ALA A 190 2.35 -3.85 13.47
C ALA A 190 1.27 -2.82 13.85
N GLY A 191 1.40 -1.57 13.42
CA GLY A 191 0.41 -0.52 13.65
C GLY A 191 -0.89 -0.79 12.89
N ILE A 192 -0.80 -1.07 11.58
CA ILE A 192 -1.99 -1.29 10.74
C ILE A 192 -2.80 -2.51 11.20
N SER A 193 -2.12 -3.56 11.68
CA SER A 193 -2.77 -4.79 12.17
C SER A 193 -3.71 -4.58 13.35
N LYS A 194 -3.55 -3.47 14.10
CA LYS A 194 -4.37 -3.12 15.26
C LYS A 194 -5.56 -2.22 14.90
N CYS A 195 -5.61 -1.72 13.67
CA CYS A 195 -6.68 -0.85 13.21
C CYS A 195 -7.98 -1.63 12.97
N ARG A 196 -9.10 -0.90 13.03
CA ARG A 196 -10.38 -1.34 12.49
C ARG A 196 -10.81 -0.43 11.35
N PHE A 197 -11.41 -1.02 10.34
CA PHE A 197 -11.84 -0.38 9.11
C PHE A 197 -13.26 -0.80 8.75
N LYS A 198 -13.87 -0.09 7.79
CA LYS A 198 -15.17 -0.51 7.25
C LYS A 198 -14.93 -1.55 6.15
N PRO A 199 -15.52 -2.75 6.25
CA PRO A 199 -15.38 -3.78 5.22
C PRO A 199 -15.96 -3.31 3.88
N GLY A 200 -15.52 -3.97 2.81
CA GLY A 200 -16.19 -3.83 1.52
C GLY A 200 -17.57 -4.49 1.56
N MET A 201 -18.48 -4.06 0.70
CA MET A 201 -19.80 -4.68 0.57
C MET A 201 -20.00 -5.17 -0.85
N THR A 202 -20.52 -6.38 -1.00
CA THR A 202 -20.97 -6.92 -2.29
C THR A 202 -22.42 -7.35 -2.14
N ASP A 203 -23.31 -6.75 -2.93
CA ASP A 203 -24.77 -6.99 -2.87
C ASP A 203 -25.36 -6.84 -1.46
N GLY A 204 -24.86 -5.83 -0.72
CA GLY A 204 -25.30 -5.53 0.65
C GLY A 204 -24.74 -6.44 1.74
N LYS A 205 -23.84 -7.39 1.39
CA LYS A 205 -23.17 -8.28 2.35
C LYS A 205 -21.72 -7.86 2.54
N PRO A 206 -21.19 -7.86 3.78
CA PRO A 206 -19.78 -7.55 4.01
C PRO A 206 -18.90 -8.63 3.39
N GLU A 207 -17.91 -8.20 2.63
CA GLU A 207 -16.92 -9.05 1.98
C GLU A 207 -15.51 -8.57 2.34
N GLN A 208 -14.57 -9.51 2.36
CA GLN A 208 -13.17 -9.17 2.55
C GLN A 208 -12.66 -8.38 1.36
N ALA A 209 -11.95 -7.28 1.61
CA ALA A 209 -11.43 -6.43 0.55
C ALA A 209 -9.99 -6.03 0.82
N TRP A 210 -9.15 -6.16 -0.21
CA TRP A 210 -7.79 -5.65 -0.19
C TRP A 210 -7.77 -4.16 -0.39
N MET A 211 -6.92 -3.48 0.36
CA MET A 211 -6.66 -2.06 0.19
C MET A 211 -5.16 -1.78 0.31
N GLN A 212 -4.73 -0.68 -0.28
CA GLN A 212 -3.35 -0.21 -0.20
C GLN A 212 -3.33 1.19 0.39
N MET A 213 -2.34 1.45 1.25
CA MET A 213 -2.09 2.77 1.81
C MET A 213 -0.60 3.09 1.81
N GLN A 214 -0.30 4.37 1.98
CA GLN A 214 1.05 4.87 2.19
C GLN A 214 1.15 5.56 3.54
N TYR A 215 2.16 5.21 4.33
CA TYR A 215 2.46 5.84 5.61
C TYR A 215 3.81 6.54 5.52
N VAL A 216 3.84 7.83 5.84
CA VAL A 216 5.04 8.66 5.79
C VAL A 216 5.56 8.87 7.21
N TRP A 217 6.81 8.48 7.44
CA TRP A 217 7.55 8.74 8.68
C TRP A 217 8.28 10.08 8.53
N THR A 218 7.81 11.10 9.26
CA THR A 218 8.42 12.45 9.31
C THR A 218 8.74 12.83 10.74
N LEU A 219 9.97 13.29 10.98
CA LEU A 219 10.34 13.91 12.25
C LEU A 219 9.70 15.31 12.30
N GLU A 220 9.14 15.68 13.45
CA GLU A 220 8.67 17.04 13.71
C GLU A 220 9.83 17.96 14.11
#